data_AF-A0A1S8TXE4-F1
#
_entry.id   AF-A0A1S8TXE4-F1
#
_cell.length_a   1.000
_cell.length_b   1.000
_cell.length_c   1.000
_cell.angle_alpha   90.00
_cell.angle_beta   90.00
_cell.angle_gamma   90.00
#
_symmetry.space_group_name_H-M   'P 1'
#
loop_
_entity.id
_entity.type
_entity.pdbx_description
1 polymer ?
#
loop_
_entity_poly.entity_id
_entity_poly.type
_entity_poly.pdbx_seq_one_letter_code
_entity_poly.pdbx_strand_id
1 'polypeptide(L)'
;MFIRLFIKTTDKDKIEIVIKYLMSCINEDNIKYKDIKTELYWKFDNTIVAEVRLELYKPLEGKEKEDFLNRISNKWLYFGEEEMLSFVTMEGCKLSHDLEMVNIFF
;
A
#
# COMPACT_ATOMS: atom_id res chain seq x y z
N MET A 1 -5.13 4.93 9.63
CA MET A 1 -4.24 4.36 8.60
C MET A 1 -4.36 5.10 7.27
N PHE A 2 -3.21 5.40 6.67
CA PHE A 2 -3.06 5.99 5.35
C PHE A 2 -2.00 5.21 4.56
N ILE A 3 -2.31 4.85 3.32
CA ILE A 3 -1.43 4.07 2.45
C ILE A 3 -1.24 4.84 1.15
N ARG A 4 0.02 5.09 0.78
CA ARG A 4 0.38 5.67 -0.50
C ARG A 4 1.12 4.63 -1.34
N LEU A 5 0.53 4.28 -2.49
CA LEU A 5 1.05 3.33 -3.45
C LEU A 5 1.62 4.09 -4.66
N PHE A 6 2.78 3.65 -5.14
CA PHE A 6 3.38 4.11 -6.38
C PHE A 6 3.40 2.93 -7.35
N ILE A 7 2.56 3.01 -8.38
CA ILE A 7 2.28 1.92 -9.31
C ILE A 7 2.83 2.32 -10.67
N LYS A 8 3.76 1.53 -11.23
CA LYS A 8 4.35 1.82 -12.54
C LYS A 8 3.49 1.31 -13.67
N THR A 9 2.42 2.04 -13.91
CA THR A 9 1.50 1.79 -15.00
C THR A 9 0.70 3.05 -15.31
N THR A 10 0.28 3.19 -16.56
CA THR A 10 -0.78 4.11 -16.97
C THR A 10 -2.11 3.40 -17.24
N ASP A 11 -2.10 2.05 -17.18
CA ASP A 11 -3.28 1.20 -17.36
C ASP A 11 -4.17 1.26 -16.11
N LYS A 12 -5.38 1.77 -16.27
CA LYS A 12 -6.36 1.92 -15.19
C LYS A 12 -6.80 0.59 -14.59
N ASP A 13 -6.92 -0.45 -15.39
CA ASP A 13 -7.39 -1.76 -14.92
C ASP A 13 -6.34 -2.37 -13.98
N LYS A 14 -5.06 -2.20 -14.30
CA LYS A 14 -3.96 -2.62 -13.43
C LYS A 14 -3.95 -1.89 -12.09
N ILE A 15 -4.21 -0.57 -12.09
CA ILE A 15 -4.29 0.23 -10.87
C ILE A 15 -5.38 -0.33 -9.95
N GLU A 16 -6.57 -0.60 -10.50
CA GLU A 16 -7.66 -1.17 -9.72
C GLU A 16 -7.33 -2.55 -9.16
N ILE A 17 -6.64 -3.41 -9.93
CA ILE A 17 -6.23 -4.74 -9.47
C ILE A 17 -5.29 -4.63 -8.28
N VAL A 18 -4.28 -3.75 -8.35
CA VAL A 18 -3.33 -3.53 -7.25
C VAL A 18 -4.04 -3.05 -5.98
N ILE A 19 -4.95 -2.08 -6.13
CA ILE A 19 -5.72 -1.54 -5.00
C ILE A 19 -6.64 -2.62 -4.42
N LYS A 20 -7.37 -3.38 -5.27
CA LYS A 20 -8.23 -4.49 -4.83
C LYS A 20 -7.43 -5.54 -4.07
N TYR A 21 -6.24 -5.89 -4.54
CA TYR A 21 -5.35 -6.82 -3.84
C TYR A 21 -4.95 -6.29 -2.46
N LEU A 22 -4.48 -5.03 -2.37
CA LEU A 22 -4.13 -4.40 -1.10
C LEU A 22 -5.32 -4.45 -0.13
N MET A 23 -6.51 -4.07 -0.60
CA MET A 23 -7.72 -4.07 0.22
C MET A 23 -8.10 -5.47 0.70
N SER A 24 -7.87 -6.51 -0.11
CA SER A 24 -8.09 -7.92 0.28
C SER A 24 -7.13 -8.42 1.37
N CYS A 25 -6.10 -7.63 1.71
CA CYS A 25 -5.19 -7.93 2.80
C CYS A 25 -5.75 -7.51 4.17
N ILE A 26 -6.86 -6.78 4.19
CA ILE A 26 -7.52 -6.28 5.40
C ILE A 26 -8.88 -6.97 5.51
N ASN A 27 -9.30 -7.33 6.73
CA ASN A 27 -10.65 -7.82 6.96
C ASN A 27 -11.66 -6.70 6.63
N GLU A 28 -12.53 -6.94 5.64
CA GLU A 28 -13.52 -5.96 5.17
C GLU A 28 -14.47 -5.51 6.29
N ASP A 29 -14.82 -6.41 7.22
CA ASP A 29 -15.67 -6.10 8.38
C ASP A 29 -15.02 -5.10 9.35
N ASN A 30 -13.69 -4.97 9.31
CA ASN A 30 -12.97 -4.02 10.14
C ASN A 30 -12.86 -2.63 9.50
N ILE A 31 -13.29 -2.46 8.23
CA ILE A 31 -13.21 -1.18 7.52
C ILE A 31 -14.45 -0.35 7.83
N LYS A 32 -14.27 0.74 8.59
CA LYS A 32 -15.33 1.70 8.87
C LYS A 32 -15.52 2.69 7.73
N TYR A 33 -14.42 3.16 7.15
CA TYR A 33 -14.42 4.10 6.03
C TYR A 33 -13.22 3.87 5.12
N LYS A 34 -13.43 4.05 3.82
CA LYS A 34 -12.37 4.04 2.80
C LYS A 34 -12.53 5.17 1.82
N ASP A 35 -11.43 5.83 1.51
CA ASP A 35 -11.31 6.81 0.43
C ASP A 35 -10.08 6.48 -0.42
N ILE A 36 -10.25 6.51 -1.73
CA ILE A 36 -9.22 6.12 -2.69
C ILE A 36 -9.13 7.21 -3.74
N LYS A 37 -7.95 7.84 -3.84
CA LYS A 37 -7.63 8.83 -4.85
C LYS A 37 -6.49 8.32 -5.71
N THR A 38 -6.59 8.47 -7.03
CA THR A 38 -5.51 8.14 -7.96
C THR A 38 -5.16 9.37 -8.80
N GLU A 39 -3.87 9.60 -8.99
CA GLU A 39 -3.37 10.69 -9.83
C GLU A 39 -2.02 10.33 -10.47
N LEU A 40 -1.69 11.00 -11.57
CA LEU A 40 -0.38 10.85 -12.20
C LEU A 40 0.71 11.39 -11.28
N TYR A 41 1.81 10.64 -11.16
CA TYR A 41 2.94 11.10 -10.39
C TYR A 41 3.72 12.15 -11.20
N TRP A 42 3.85 13.34 -10.63
CA TRP A 42 4.42 14.50 -11.33
C TRP A 42 5.85 14.31 -11.86
N LYS A 43 6.63 13.37 -11.33
CA LYS A 43 8.02 13.12 -11.80
C LYS A 43 8.11 12.08 -12.91
N PHE A 44 7.14 11.18 -13.05
CA PHE A 44 7.22 10.03 -13.96
C PHE A 44 5.89 9.81 -14.67
N ASP A 45 5.87 10.02 -15.98
CA ASP A 45 4.68 9.94 -16.82
C ASP A 45 4.01 8.55 -16.85
N ASN A 46 4.75 7.52 -16.44
CA ASN A 46 4.28 6.13 -16.37
C ASN A 46 4.03 5.62 -14.95
N THR A 47 3.91 6.53 -13.99
CA THR A 47 3.66 6.17 -12.59
C THR A 47 2.40 6.85 -12.11
N ILE A 48 1.54 6.07 -11.46
CA ILE A 48 0.36 6.56 -10.76
C ILE A 48 0.65 6.50 -9.27
N VAL A 49 0.25 7.56 -8.56
CA VAL A 49 0.12 7.53 -7.11
C VAL A 49 -1.32 7.20 -6.76
N ALA A 50 -1.53 6.13 -5.99
CA ALA A 50 -2.80 5.84 -5.36
C ALA A 50 -2.70 6.12 -3.86
N GLU A 51 -3.55 7.02 -3.37
CA GLU A 51 -3.70 7.35 -1.97
C GLU A 51 -4.95 6.66 -1.42
N VAL A 52 -4.75 5.78 -0.43
CA VAL A 52 -5.81 5.00 0.21
C VAL A 52 -5.88 5.41 1.68
N ARG A 53 -6.96 6.07 2.06
CA ARG A 53 -7.25 6.46 3.46
C ARG A 53 -8.22 5.45 4.05
N LEU A 54 -7.86 4.89 5.19
CA LEU A 54 -8.64 3.86 5.87
C LEU A 54 -8.86 4.22 7.34
N GLU A 55 -10.14 4.27 7.70
CA GLU A 55 -10.57 4.26 9.08
C GLU A 55 -11.03 2.84 9.42
N LEU A 56 -10.44 2.26 10.46
CA LEU A 56 -10.77 0.92 10.91
C LEU A 56 -11.57 1.00 12.22
N TYR A 57 -12.46 0.04 12.47
CA TYR A 57 -13.12 -0.09 13.77
C TYR A 57 -12.12 -0.44 14.87
N LYS A 58 -11.11 -1.25 14.53
CA LYS A 58 -9.98 -1.61 15.39
C LYS A 58 -8.67 -1.46 14.62
N PRO A 59 -7.62 -0.89 15.22
CA PRO A 59 -6.32 -0.80 14.57
C PRO A 59 -5.74 -2.19 14.29
N LEU A 60 -4.90 -2.30 13.26
CA LEU A 60 -4.14 -3.52 12.98
C LEU A 60 -2.98 -3.60 13.98
N GLU A 61 -2.94 -4.66 14.79
CA GLU A 61 -1.94 -4.83 15.84
C GLU A 61 -1.33 -6.24 15.84
N GLY A 62 -0.13 -6.36 16.42
CA GLY A 62 0.59 -7.63 16.57
C GLY A 62 0.68 -8.41 15.27
N LYS A 63 0.22 -9.67 15.31
CA LYS A 63 0.28 -10.60 14.18
C LYS A 63 -0.56 -10.14 12.97
N GLU A 64 -1.70 -9.48 13.19
CA GLU A 64 -2.54 -9.01 12.08
C GLU A 64 -1.81 -7.95 11.25
N LYS A 65 -1.15 -7.01 11.93
CA LYS A 65 -0.28 -5.99 11.30
C LYS A 65 0.86 -6.65 10.53
N GLU A 66 1.53 -7.61 11.14
CA GLU A 66 2.65 -8.33 10.53
C GLU A 66 2.21 -9.11 9.27
N ASP A 67 1.11 -9.86 9.35
CA ASP A 67 0.55 -10.62 8.23
C ASP A 67 0.13 -9.69 7.08
N PHE A 68 -0.51 -8.55 7.39
CA PHE A 68 -0.85 -7.52 6.41
C PHE A 68 0.38 -6.98 5.68
N LEU A 69 1.42 -6.60 6.43
CA LEU A 69 2.67 -6.08 5.85
C LEU A 69 3.39 -7.12 5.00
N ASN A 70 3.47 -8.37 5.47
CA ASN A 70 4.13 -9.48 4.76
C ASN A 70 3.42 -9.87 3.45
N ARG A 71 2.10 -9.66 3.35
CA ARG A 71 1.35 -9.86 2.10
C ARG A 71 1.66 -8.80 1.05
N ILE A 72 2.15 -7.63 1.44
CA ILE A 72 2.46 -6.51 0.54
C ILE A 72 3.94 -6.51 0.16
N SER A 73 4.82 -6.74 1.13
CA SER A 73 6.26 -6.74 0.93
C SER A 73 6.98 -7.66 1.90
N ASN A 74 8.08 -8.25 1.43
CA ASN A 74 8.99 -9.02 2.28
C ASN A 74 10.02 -8.16 3.04
N LYS A 75 10.11 -6.84 2.76
CA LYS A 75 11.08 -5.94 3.38
C LYS A 75 10.48 -4.56 3.62
N TRP A 76 10.75 -4.00 4.80
CA TRP A 76 10.26 -2.69 5.21
C TRP A 76 11.39 -1.88 5.85
N LEU A 77 11.46 -0.60 5.50
CA LEU A 77 12.13 0.43 6.28
C LEU A 77 11.13 1.01 7.26
N TYR A 78 11.56 1.17 8.50
CA TYR A 78 10.74 1.68 9.59
C TYR A 78 11.21 3.08 9.98
N PHE A 79 10.26 4.02 10.05
CA PHE A 79 10.47 5.38 10.48
C PHE A 79 9.66 5.61 11.76
N GLY A 80 10.23 5.20 12.90
CA GLY A 80 9.48 5.11 14.15
C GLY A 80 8.51 3.91 14.14
N GLU A 81 7.41 4.03 14.90
CA GLU A 81 6.43 2.94 15.09
C GLU A 81 5.24 3.02 14.11
N GLU A 82 5.02 4.21 13.54
CA GLU A 82 3.81 4.56 12.79
C GLU A 82 4.02 4.51 11.27
N GLU A 83 5.24 4.78 10.79
CA GLU A 83 5.54 4.88 9.36
C GLU A 83 6.44 3.73 8.87
N MET A 84 6.05 3.17 7.72
CA MET A 84 6.74 2.08 7.06
C MET A 84 6.83 2.34 5.56
N LEU A 85 7.97 2.00 4.97
CA LEU A 85 8.24 2.20 3.55
C LEU A 85 8.85 0.94 2.94
N SER A 86 8.41 0.58 1.74
CA SER A 86 9.03 -0.48 0.95
C SER A 86 9.10 -0.05 -0.50
N PHE A 87 10.21 -0.33 -1.18
CA PHE A 87 10.42 0.03 -2.59
C PHE A 87 11.31 -0.97 -3.33
N VAL A 88 11.07 -1.14 -4.63
CA VAL A 88 11.65 -2.23 -5.44
C VAL A 88 13.17 -2.18 -5.57
N THR A 89 13.79 -1.02 -5.40
CA THR A 89 15.26 -0.86 -5.49
C THR A 89 15.99 -1.21 -4.19
N MET A 90 15.29 -1.54 -3.11
CA MET A 90 15.90 -2.13 -1.93
C MET A 90 16.43 -3.53 -2.25
N GLU A 91 17.68 -3.81 -1.86
CA GLU A 91 18.31 -5.10 -2.14
C GLU A 91 17.48 -6.28 -1.60
N GLY A 92 17.11 -7.22 -2.48
CA GLY A 92 16.30 -8.40 -2.13
C GLY A 92 14.83 -8.10 -1.77
N CYS A 93 14.33 -6.89 -2.04
CA CYS A 93 12.93 -6.53 -1.86
C CYS A 93 12.06 -7.10 -2.96
N LYS A 94 10.90 -7.63 -2.57
CA LYS A 94 9.85 -8.13 -3.43
C LYS A 94 8.56 -7.48 -2.96
N LEU A 95 8.05 -6.59 -3.80
CA LEU A 95 6.72 -6.02 -3.65
C LEU A 95 5.71 -6.92 -4.35
N SER A 96 4.52 -7.02 -3.77
CA SER A 96 3.39 -7.67 -4.40
C SER A 96 2.85 -6.80 -5.53
N HIS A 97 2.53 -7.41 -6.67
CA HIS A 97 1.99 -6.73 -7.87
C HIS A 97 2.96 -5.69 -8.47
N ASP A 98 2.52 -4.95 -9.49
CA ASP A 98 3.29 -3.92 -10.23
C ASP A 98 3.59 -2.64 -9.38
N LEU A 99 3.85 -2.80 -8.07
CA LEU A 99 4.24 -1.74 -7.14
C LEU A 99 5.73 -1.41 -7.28
N GLU A 100 6.06 -0.13 -7.41
CA GLU A 100 7.42 0.37 -7.28
C GLU A 100 7.75 0.76 -5.85
N MET A 101 6.75 1.31 -5.13
CA MET A 101 6.89 1.75 -3.74
C MET A 101 5.54 1.74 -3.04
N VAL A 102 5.57 1.46 -1.74
CA VAL A 102 4.43 1.57 -0.82
C VAL A 102 4.89 2.22 0.48
N ASN A 103 4.12 3.20 0.94
CA ASN A 103 4.35 3.91 2.18
C ASN A 103 3.07 3.82 3.01
N ILE A 104 3.19 3.30 4.23
CA ILE A 104 2.06 3.06 5.13
C ILE A 104 2.28 3.85 6.41
N PHE A 105 1.24 4.57 6.81
CA PHE A 105 1.13 5.29 8.07
C PHE A 105 -0.03 4.65 8.83
N PHE A 106 0.22 4.03 9.99
CA PHE A 106 -0.82 3.35 10.76
C PHE A 106 -1.74 4.33 11.49
#